data_AF-A0A960MTV7-F1
#
_entry.id   AF-A0A960MTV7-F1
#
_cell.length_a   1.000
_cell.length_b   1.000
_cell.length_c   1.000
_cell.angle_alpha   90.00
_cell.angle_beta   90.00
_cell.angle_gamma   90.00
#
_symmetry.space_group_name_H-M   'P 1'
#
loop_
_entity.id
_entity.type
_entity.pdbx_description
1 polymer ?
#
loop_
_entity_poly.entity_id
_entity_poly.type
_entity_poly.pdbx_seq_one_letter_code
_entity_poly.pdbx_strand_id
1 'polypeptide(L)'
;MMPAMKEHPGFLSSKARRYGRIRGIVAALAVLFVAKSAHAQLELGLEFDKKTFMTYEPVTATLTMLNRAGKELVIDGPNGGSWLDFQVIDGRQNLIPPVQGAPKPQPMILPAGAPHRIRVMVNHSYPMSESGLYRIKVRVYFPPLGRYFETRVQTVNVVDGQVMWGPQVVGVPAGFEGAGSYRAYTLLTFFQGAQKRSIYFRLADNDTGRVRSTFSLGEYMSIRPPQHIIDNQSRLHVLHMATPQQYFYTIIDPSGNVVSQTAYREKGMSRPEMVTNASGEVTVMGGVSEQDLATPYEEKEFRKLSERPPGLPAS
;
A
#
# COMPACT_ATOMS: atom_id res chain seq x y z
N MET A 1 -67.18 29.66 -76.48
CA MET A 1 -66.22 30.73 -76.82
C MET A 1 -65.94 31.49 -75.51
N MET A 2 -64.70 31.50 -75.02
CA MET A 2 -64.25 32.13 -73.75
C MET A 2 -64.56 33.64 -73.69
N PRO A 3 -64.73 34.26 -72.49
CA PRO A 3 -63.61 34.70 -71.62
C PRO A 3 -63.84 34.41 -70.12
N ALA A 4 -62.86 33.91 -69.36
CA ALA A 4 -61.79 34.62 -68.66
C ALA A 4 -62.26 35.66 -67.61
N MET A 5 -62.23 35.28 -66.33
CA MET A 5 -62.29 36.21 -65.19
C MET A 5 -61.00 36.06 -64.37
N LYS A 6 -60.26 37.18 -64.30
CA LYS A 6 -59.05 37.41 -63.51
C LYS A 6 -59.37 37.42 -62.03
N GLU A 7 -58.48 36.90 -61.19
CA GLU A 7 -58.04 37.59 -59.96
C GLU A 7 -56.56 37.28 -59.64
N HIS A 8 -55.83 38.36 -59.35
CA HIS A 8 -54.54 38.48 -58.66
C HIS A 8 -54.82 39.41 -57.46
N PRO A 9 -53.92 39.60 -56.48
CA PRO A 9 -52.95 38.70 -55.85
C PRO A 9 -52.87 38.88 -54.31
N GLY A 10 -52.01 38.10 -53.65
CA GLY A 10 -51.29 38.58 -52.46
C GLY A 10 -51.49 37.78 -51.17
N PHE A 11 -50.47 37.03 -50.76
CA PHE A 11 -49.48 37.48 -49.76
C PHE A 11 -48.48 36.34 -49.50
N LEU A 12 -47.30 36.40 -50.11
CA LEU A 12 -46.16 35.57 -49.73
C LEU A 12 -45.34 36.32 -48.68
N SER A 13 -45.25 35.78 -47.47
CA SER A 13 -44.29 36.25 -46.46
C SER A 13 -43.44 35.09 -45.91
N SER A 14 -42.17 35.12 -46.34
CA SER A 14 -40.97 35.06 -45.49
C SER A 14 -40.63 33.83 -44.62
N LYS A 15 -41.13 32.62 -44.90
CA LYS A 15 -40.67 31.43 -44.14
C LYS A 15 -39.54 30.60 -44.77
N ALA A 16 -39.12 30.85 -46.00
CA ALA A 16 -38.25 29.89 -46.72
C ALA A 16 -36.72 30.10 -46.57
N ARG A 17 -36.22 31.23 -46.07
CA ARG A 17 -34.76 31.52 -46.05
C ARG A 17 -34.03 31.29 -44.71
N ARG A 18 -34.74 31.08 -43.59
CA ARG A 18 -34.11 30.79 -42.28
C ARG A 18 -33.85 29.31 -42.00
N TYR A 19 -34.55 28.39 -42.67
CA TYR A 19 -34.41 26.95 -42.41
C TYR A 19 -33.17 26.29 -43.05
N GLY A 20 -32.53 26.95 -44.03
CA GLY A 20 -31.33 26.43 -44.69
C GLY A 20 -30.04 26.57 -43.86
N ARG A 21 -29.90 27.65 -43.07
CA ARG A 21 -28.71 27.88 -42.23
C ARG A 21 -28.75 27.13 -40.90
N ILE A 22 -29.94 26.92 -40.33
CA ILE A 22 -30.11 26.19 -39.06
C ILE A 22 -29.89 24.69 -39.25
N ARG A 23 -30.28 24.11 -40.41
CA ARG A 23 -29.99 22.71 -40.73
C ARG A 23 -28.49 22.42 -40.89
N GLY A 24 -27.71 23.36 -41.43
CA GLY A 24 -26.25 23.23 -41.55
C GLY A 24 -25.53 23.30 -40.19
N ILE A 25 -25.99 24.17 -39.28
CA ILE A 25 -25.38 24.34 -37.95
C ILE A 25 -25.77 23.20 -37.00
N VAL A 26 -27.01 22.70 -37.07
CA VAL A 26 -27.44 21.53 -36.29
C VAL A 26 -26.78 20.24 -36.78
N ALA A 27 -26.54 20.09 -38.09
CA ALA A 27 -25.76 18.96 -38.61
C ALA A 27 -24.28 19.02 -38.17
N ALA A 28 -23.66 20.21 -38.15
CA ALA A 28 -22.30 20.37 -37.65
C ALA A 28 -22.18 20.14 -36.13
N LEU A 29 -23.16 20.57 -35.34
CA LEU A 29 -23.21 20.32 -33.89
C LEU A 29 -23.55 18.86 -33.54
N ALA A 30 -24.33 18.17 -34.37
CA ALA A 30 -24.62 16.74 -34.20
C ALA A 30 -23.43 15.84 -34.57
N VAL A 31 -22.61 16.23 -35.55
CA VAL A 31 -21.36 15.52 -35.89
C VAL A 31 -20.29 15.72 -34.79
N LEU A 32 -20.31 16.85 -34.07
CA LEU A 32 -19.43 17.11 -32.93
C LEU A 32 -19.79 16.32 -31.66
N PHE A 33 -21.02 15.79 -31.55
CA PHE A 33 -21.45 14.97 -30.41
C PHE A 33 -21.25 13.46 -30.59
N VAL A 34 -20.76 13.03 -31.75
CA VAL A 34 -20.31 11.65 -32.01
C VAL A 34 -18.79 11.59 -32.17
N ALA A 35 -18.07 12.44 -31.43
CA ALA A 35 -16.73 12.08 -30.99
C ALA A 35 -16.89 10.95 -29.96
N LYS A 36 -17.16 9.74 -30.47
CA LYS A 36 -16.95 8.51 -29.69
C LYS A 36 -15.54 8.64 -29.14
N SER A 37 -15.46 8.78 -27.82
CA SER A 37 -14.28 8.55 -27.01
C SER A 37 -13.43 7.50 -27.73
N ALA A 38 -12.31 7.93 -28.31
CA ALA A 38 -11.39 7.04 -28.99
C ALA A 38 -11.18 5.85 -28.04
N HIS A 39 -11.61 4.66 -28.45
CA HIS A 39 -11.51 3.47 -27.64
C HIS A 39 -10.03 3.29 -27.29
N ALA A 40 -9.66 3.63 -26.06
CA ALA A 40 -8.28 3.47 -25.63
C ALA A 40 -7.98 1.97 -25.75
N GLN A 41 -7.05 1.62 -26.64
CA GLN A 41 -6.59 0.24 -26.83
C GLN A 41 -5.91 -0.30 -25.57
N LEU A 42 -5.53 0.61 -24.66
CA LEU A 42 -5.09 0.33 -23.31
C LEU A 42 -5.85 1.24 -22.34
N GLU A 43 -6.59 0.65 -21.41
CA GLU A 43 -7.24 1.35 -20.32
C GLU A 43 -6.48 1.08 -19.01
N LEU A 44 -6.27 2.14 -18.21
CA LEU A 44 -5.45 2.10 -17.01
C LEU A 44 -6.24 2.59 -15.79
N GLY A 45 -6.14 1.85 -14.69
CA GLY A 45 -6.68 2.22 -13.38
C GLY A 45 -5.61 2.10 -12.30
N LEU A 46 -5.61 3.02 -11.33
CA LEU A 46 -4.71 3.00 -10.19
C LEU A 46 -5.50 3.12 -8.89
N GLU A 47 -5.28 2.21 -7.97
CA GLU A 47 -5.93 2.21 -6.66
C GLU A 47 -4.88 1.99 -5.58
N PHE A 48 -4.73 2.94 -4.66
CA PHE A 48 -3.82 2.80 -3.51
C PHE A 48 -4.46 2.00 -2.39
N ASP A 49 -3.64 1.22 -1.68
CA ASP A 49 -4.10 0.39 -0.56
C ASP A 49 -4.65 1.24 0.61
N LYS A 50 -4.19 2.50 0.72
CA LYS A 50 -4.58 3.48 1.75
C LYS A 50 -4.67 4.88 1.16
N LYS A 51 -5.39 5.78 1.84
CA LYS A 51 -5.39 7.23 1.54
C LYS A 51 -4.27 7.97 2.27
N THR A 52 -3.87 7.46 3.43
CA THR A 52 -2.80 8.04 4.26
C THR A 52 -1.78 6.98 4.56
N PHE A 53 -0.51 7.30 4.30
CA PHE A 53 0.64 6.45 4.57
C PHE A 53 1.53 7.08 5.64
N MET A 54 2.22 6.25 6.41
CA MET A 54 3.29 6.62 7.32
C MET A 54 4.56 6.97 6.53
N THR A 55 5.34 7.95 6.97
CA THR A 55 6.67 8.19 6.37
C THR A 55 7.52 6.93 6.41
N TYR A 56 8.18 6.64 5.28
CA TYR A 56 8.99 5.43 5.05
C TYR A 56 8.24 4.09 5.06
N GLU A 57 6.90 4.06 5.14
CA GLU A 57 6.18 2.82 4.85
C GLU A 57 6.05 2.59 3.34
N PRO A 58 5.94 1.35 2.86
CA PRO A 58 5.66 1.07 1.46
C PRO A 58 4.37 1.74 0.96
N VAL A 59 4.49 2.61 -0.05
CA VAL A 59 3.36 3.27 -0.71
C VAL A 59 2.92 2.37 -1.86
N THR A 60 2.05 1.40 -1.54
CA THR A 60 1.60 0.35 -2.47
C THR A 60 0.26 0.67 -3.12
N ALA A 61 0.13 0.22 -4.37
CA ALA A 61 -1.07 0.38 -5.18
C ALA A 61 -1.30 -0.84 -6.08
N THR A 62 -2.54 -1.02 -6.52
CA THR A 62 -2.92 -1.95 -7.59
C THR A 62 -3.09 -1.17 -8.89
N LEU A 63 -2.24 -1.49 -9.89
CA LEU A 63 -2.38 -1.03 -11.26
C LEU A 63 -3.23 -2.04 -12.04
N THR A 64 -4.34 -1.58 -12.61
CA THR A 64 -5.20 -2.35 -13.50
C THR A 64 -4.93 -1.92 -14.94
N MET A 65 -4.59 -2.88 -15.80
CA MET A 65 -4.36 -2.67 -17.23
C MET A 65 -5.35 -3.51 -18.02
N LEU A 66 -6.14 -2.88 -18.88
CA LEU A 66 -7.08 -3.56 -19.76
C LEU A 66 -6.67 -3.32 -21.21
N ASN A 67 -6.20 -4.39 -21.85
CA ASN A 67 -5.85 -4.39 -23.27
C ASN A 67 -7.12 -4.63 -24.12
N ARG A 68 -7.53 -3.59 -24.84
CA ARG A 68 -8.65 -3.59 -25.78
C ARG A 68 -8.20 -3.71 -27.24
N ALA A 69 -6.92 -4.04 -27.51
CA ALA A 69 -6.38 -4.15 -28.86
C ALA A 69 -6.76 -5.46 -29.59
N GLY A 70 -7.46 -6.39 -28.92
CA GLY A 70 -7.95 -7.64 -29.52
C GLY A 70 -6.87 -8.70 -29.77
N LYS A 71 -5.62 -8.45 -29.35
CA LYS A 71 -4.50 -9.38 -29.40
C LYS A 71 -3.60 -9.19 -28.18
N GLU A 72 -2.84 -10.21 -27.83
CA GLU A 72 -1.82 -10.10 -26.80
C GLU A 72 -0.76 -9.06 -27.17
N LEU A 73 -0.21 -8.40 -26.14
CA LEU A 73 0.79 -7.35 -26.31
C LEU A 73 2.00 -7.64 -25.44
N VAL A 74 3.19 -7.58 -26.04
CA VAL A 74 4.42 -7.49 -25.26
C VAL A 74 4.56 -6.04 -24.81
N ILE A 75 4.58 -5.82 -23.50
CA ILE A 75 4.79 -4.51 -22.89
C ILE A 75 6.26 -4.43 -22.47
N ASP A 76 6.99 -3.55 -23.15
CA ASP A 76 8.40 -3.23 -22.89
C ASP A 76 8.66 -1.75 -23.21
N GLY A 77 9.72 -1.18 -22.65
CA GLY A 77 10.00 0.24 -22.75
C GLY A 77 10.69 0.61 -24.05
N PRO A 78 10.60 1.87 -24.48
CA PRO A 78 11.28 2.33 -25.68
C PRO A 78 12.80 2.31 -25.49
N ASN A 79 13.54 1.71 -26.41
CA ASN A 79 15.01 1.73 -26.45
C ASN A 79 15.68 1.27 -25.13
N GLY A 80 15.13 0.24 -24.47
CA GLY A 80 15.62 -0.22 -23.16
C GLY A 80 15.26 0.70 -21.98
N GLY A 81 14.36 1.66 -22.21
CA GLY A 81 13.72 2.49 -21.18
C GLY A 81 12.75 1.69 -20.32
N SER A 82 12.14 2.35 -19.34
CA SER A 82 11.07 1.73 -18.54
C SER A 82 9.74 1.79 -19.30
N TRP A 83 8.98 0.70 -19.27
CA TRP A 83 7.61 0.69 -19.76
C TRP A 83 6.61 1.20 -18.73
N LEU A 84 6.98 1.27 -17.45
CA LEU A 84 6.13 1.76 -16.37
C LEU A 84 6.91 2.73 -15.51
N ASP A 85 6.39 3.95 -15.43
CA ASP A 85 6.92 5.03 -14.62
C ASP A 85 5.81 5.70 -13.81
N PHE A 86 6.20 6.49 -12.82
CA PHE A 86 5.27 7.30 -12.03
C PHE A 86 5.57 8.77 -12.28
N GLN A 87 4.53 9.59 -12.38
CA GLN A 87 4.65 11.02 -12.19
C GLN A 87 4.20 11.34 -10.78
N VAL A 88 5.14 11.71 -9.92
CA VAL A 88 4.91 12.02 -8.51
C VAL A 88 5.15 13.51 -8.30
N ILE A 89 4.14 14.22 -7.79
CA ILE A 89 4.19 15.65 -7.50
C ILE A 89 3.90 15.86 -6.01
N ASP A 90 4.77 16.60 -5.32
CA ASP A 90 4.61 16.89 -3.90
C ASP A 90 3.54 17.98 -3.64
N GLY A 91 3.31 18.30 -2.36
CA GLY A 91 2.35 19.32 -1.95
C GLY A 91 2.71 20.72 -2.43
N ARG A 92 4.01 20.97 -2.69
CA ARG A 92 4.59 22.24 -3.16
C ARG A 92 4.63 22.36 -4.69
N GLN A 93 4.03 21.40 -5.42
CA GLN A 93 4.03 21.32 -6.88
C GLN A 93 5.39 20.96 -7.52
N ASN A 94 6.34 20.44 -6.75
CA ASN A 94 7.60 19.94 -7.30
C ASN A 94 7.41 18.54 -7.86
N LEU A 95 8.01 18.29 -9.04
CA LEU A 95 8.15 16.95 -9.59
C LEU A 95 9.23 16.19 -8.81
N ILE A 96 8.89 15.00 -8.31
CA ILE A 96 9.84 14.11 -7.66
C ILE A 96 10.43 13.17 -8.72
N PRO A 97 11.74 13.25 -9.01
CA PRO A 97 12.38 12.34 -9.94
C PRO A 97 12.60 10.96 -9.29
N PRO A 98 12.72 9.89 -10.10
CA PRO A 98 13.15 8.60 -9.57
C PRO A 98 14.60 8.66 -9.06
N VAL A 99 14.93 7.83 -8.08
CA VAL A 99 16.30 7.65 -7.60
C VAL A 99 17.19 7.08 -8.70
N GLN A 100 18.48 7.42 -8.65
CA GLN A 100 19.46 6.88 -9.60
C GLN A 100 19.52 5.35 -9.47
N GLY A 101 19.49 4.65 -10.61
CA GLY A 101 19.51 3.19 -10.63
C GLY A 101 18.21 2.53 -10.17
N ALA A 102 17.10 3.29 -10.10
CA ALA A 102 15.78 2.75 -9.81
C ALA A 102 15.49 1.48 -10.67
N PRO A 103 14.99 0.40 -10.06
CA PRO A 103 14.73 -0.84 -10.77
C PRO A 103 13.68 -0.63 -11.85
N LYS A 104 13.95 -1.15 -13.04
CA LYS A 104 12.98 -1.14 -14.14
C LYS A 104 12.14 -2.42 -14.08
N PRO A 105 10.81 -2.32 -14.26
CA PRO A 105 9.96 -3.49 -14.40
C PRO A 105 10.40 -4.34 -15.59
N GLN A 106 10.41 -5.67 -15.41
CA GLN A 106 10.73 -6.59 -16.50
C GLN A 106 9.63 -6.53 -17.58
N PRO A 107 9.98 -6.80 -18.86
CA PRO A 107 8.99 -6.94 -19.92
C PRO A 107 7.95 -8.01 -19.56
N MET A 108 6.70 -7.78 -19.95
CA MET A 108 5.61 -8.72 -19.68
C MET A 108 4.65 -8.86 -20.84
N ILE A 109 3.95 -9.99 -20.90
CA ILE A 109 2.85 -10.22 -21.84
C ILE A 109 1.56 -9.73 -21.19
N LEU A 110 0.82 -8.86 -21.89
CA LEU A 110 -0.48 -8.35 -21.50
C LEU A 110 -1.57 -9.01 -22.37
N PRO A 111 -2.33 -9.97 -21.81
CA PRO A 111 -3.42 -10.64 -22.52
C PRO A 111 -4.51 -9.66 -22.97
N ALA A 112 -5.24 -9.99 -24.03
CA ALA A 112 -6.37 -9.19 -24.49
C ALA A 112 -7.64 -9.45 -23.65
N GLY A 113 -8.50 -8.44 -23.55
CA GLY A 113 -9.89 -8.57 -23.12
C GLY A 113 -10.14 -8.52 -21.60
N ALA A 114 -9.37 -9.25 -20.79
CA ALA A 114 -9.53 -9.25 -19.33
C ALA A 114 -8.63 -8.19 -18.64
N PRO A 115 -9.09 -7.53 -17.56
CA PRO A 115 -8.23 -6.65 -16.77
C PRO A 115 -7.11 -7.43 -16.09
N HIS A 116 -5.87 -7.04 -16.35
CA HIS A 116 -4.68 -7.56 -15.67
C HIS A 116 -4.32 -6.64 -14.50
N ARG A 117 -4.15 -7.20 -13.30
CA ARG A 117 -3.86 -6.44 -12.08
C ARG A 117 -2.47 -6.76 -11.58
N ILE A 118 -1.63 -5.75 -11.37
CA ILE A 118 -0.31 -5.90 -10.76
C ILE A 118 -0.18 -4.99 -9.55
N ARG A 119 0.50 -5.49 -8.51
CA ARG A 119 0.90 -4.67 -7.38
C ARG A 119 2.13 -3.87 -7.74
N VAL A 120 2.11 -2.60 -7.38
CA VAL A 120 3.24 -1.67 -7.57
C VAL A 120 3.54 -0.93 -6.28
N MET A 121 4.80 -0.56 -6.08
CA MET A 121 5.26 0.25 -4.96
C MET A 121 5.91 1.52 -5.50
N VAL A 122 5.37 2.68 -5.15
CA VAL A 122 5.80 3.97 -5.73
C VAL A 122 7.11 4.44 -5.11
N ASN A 123 7.18 4.40 -3.78
CA ASN A 123 8.29 4.95 -3.02
C ASN A 123 9.56 4.09 -3.00
N HIS A 124 9.56 2.97 -3.72
CA HIS A 124 10.79 2.24 -4.04
C HIS A 124 11.68 3.04 -4.99
N SER A 125 11.07 3.69 -5.99
CA SER A 125 11.81 4.46 -7.00
C SER A 125 11.66 5.97 -6.79
N TYR A 126 10.55 6.44 -6.24
CA TYR A 126 10.24 7.88 -6.13
C TYR A 126 10.17 8.29 -4.65
N PRO A 127 11.18 8.99 -4.10
CA PRO A 127 11.23 9.27 -2.67
C PRO A 127 10.00 10.04 -2.17
N MET A 128 9.34 9.50 -1.16
CA MET A 128 8.15 10.09 -0.51
C MET A 128 8.35 10.16 1.01
N SER A 129 9.54 10.60 1.43
CA SER A 129 9.95 10.63 2.85
C SER A 129 9.41 11.84 3.60
N GLU A 130 9.08 12.93 2.91
CA GLU A 130 8.55 14.15 3.54
C GLU A 130 7.05 14.02 3.83
N SER A 131 6.63 14.55 4.97
CA SER A 131 5.19 14.63 5.28
C SER A 131 4.50 15.63 4.36
N GLY A 132 3.39 15.22 3.76
CA GLY A 132 2.59 16.07 2.88
C GLY A 132 1.70 15.29 1.92
N LEU A 133 0.96 16.05 1.13
CA LEU A 133 0.09 15.53 0.08
C LEU A 133 0.90 15.23 -1.19
N TYR A 134 0.70 14.05 -1.78
CA TYR A 134 1.34 13.65 -3.04
C TYR A 134 0.28 13.35 -4.09
N ARG A 135 0.49 13.89 -5.29
CA ARG A 135 -0.33 13.59 -6.49
C ARG A 135 0.45 12.64 -7.38
N ILE A 136 -0.16 11.50 -7.70
CA ILE A 136 0.51 10.40 -8.39
C ILE A 136 -0.34 9.94 -9.56
N LYS A 137 0.28 9.72 -10.71
CA LYS A 137 -0.29 8.93 -11.82
C LYS A 137 0.76 7.99 -12.37
N VAL A 138 0.30 6.85 -12.88
CA VAL A 138 1.16 5.88 -13.57
C VAL A 138 1.18 6.22 -15.06
N ARG A 139 2.35 6.05 -15.68
CA ARG A 139 2.56 6.16 -17.12
C ARG A 139 2.99 4.79 -17.63
N VAL A 140 2.22 4.20 -18.53
CA VAL A 140 2.51 2.89 -19.17
C VAL A 140 2.81 3.12 -20.64
N TYR A 141 3.99 2.72 -21.09
CA TYR A 141 4.33 2.74 -22.51
C TYR A 141 3.53 1.68 -23.26
N PHE A 142 2.94 2.09 -24.38
CA PHE A 142 2.17 1.23 -25.25
C PHE A 142 2.89 1.08 -26.59
N PRO A 143 3.66 -0.01 -26.79
CA PRO A 143 4.48 -0.20 -27.97
C PRO A 143 3.74 -0.06 -29.32
N PRO A 144 2.49 -0.56 -29.49
CA PRO A 144 1.81 -0.45 -30.78
C PRO A 144 1.59 0.98 -31.27
N LEU A 145 1.54 1.97 -30.38
CA LEU A 145 1.38 3.39 -30.74
C LEU A 145 2.61 4.23 -30.43
N GLY A 146 3.69 3.64 -29.91
CA GLY A 146 4.92 4.35 -29.58
C GLY A 146 4.76 5.48 -28.56
N ARG A 147 3.79 5.38 -27.63
CA ARG A 147 3.48 6.46 -26.68
C ARG A 147 3.09 5.94 -25.30
N TYR A 148 3.16 6.82 -24.31
CA TYR A 148 2.67 6.54 -22.96
C TYR A 148 1.18 6.81 -22.83
N PHE A 149 0.49 5.93 -22.10
CA PHE A 149 -0.84 6.12 -21.57
C PHE A 149 -0.75 6.39 -20.08
N GLU A 150 -1.69 7.14 -19.53
CA GLU A 150 -1.63 7.58 -18.14
C GLU A 150 -2.91 7.23 -17.40
N THR A 151 -2.79 6.92 -16.11
CA THR A 151 -3.96 6.81 -15.22
C THR A 151 -4.52 8.19 -14.91
N ARG A 152 -5.73 8.22 -14.33
CA ARG A 152 -6.17 9.41 -13.59
C ARG A 152 -5.19 9.71 -12.45
N VAL A 153 -5.11 10.98 -12.07
CA VAL A 153 -4.33 11.41 -10.90
C VAL A 153 -5.02 10.92 -9.64
N GLN A 154 -4.27 10.22 -8.81
CA GLN A 154 -4.65 9.81 -7.47
C GLN A 154 -3.87 10.62 -6.45
N THR A 155 -4.47 10.85 -5.29
CA THR A 155 -3.85 11.65 -4.23
C THR A 155 -3.71 10.79 -2.97
N VAL A 156 -2.53 10.81 -2.37
CA VAL A 156 -2.24 10.17 -1.08
C VAL A 156 -1.61 11.19 -0.14
N ASN A 157 -1.83 11.02 1.15
CA ASN A 157 -1.18 11.82 2.17
C ASN A 157 -0.09 10.99 2.86
N VAL A 158 1.11 11.53 3.01
CA VAL A 158 2.18 10.90 3.80
C VAL A 158 2.35 11.72 5.07
N VAL A 159 2.35 11.06 6.23
CA VAL A 159 2.43 11.74 7.53
C VAL A 159 3.33 10.91 8.44
N ASP A 160 4.14 11.55 9.27
CA ASP A 160 4.92 10.82 10.28
C ASP A 160 4.08 10.41 11.49
N GLY A 161 4.57 9.41 12.21
CA GLY A 161 3.94 8.86 13.40
C GLY A 161 4.38 9.56 14.65
N GLN A 162 3.61 9.40 15.72
CA GLN A 162 4.06 9.82 17.03
C GLN A 162 4.89 8.71 17.65
N VAL A 163 6.13 9.01 18.04
CA VAL A 163 7.00 8.07 18.75
C VAL A 163 6.36 7.67 20.09
N MET A 164 6.28 6.36 20.33
CA MET A 164 5.86 5.77 21.61
C MET A 164 7.05 5.29 22.43
N TRP A 165 8.06 4.75 21.76
CA TRP A 165 9.28 4.24 22.37
C TRP A 165 10.44 4.27 21.37
N GLY A 166 11.65 4.42 21.88
CA GLY A 166 12.88 4.54 21.10
C GLY A 166 13.21 5.98 20.69
N PRO A 167 14.25 6.19 19.87
CA PRO A 167 15.07 5.14 19.24
C PRO A 167 15.90 4.35 20.26
N GLN A 168 15.83 3.02 20.21
CA GLN A 168 16.65 2.13 21.03
C GLN A 168 17.72 1.48 20.17
N VAL A 169 18.98 1.66 20.55
CA VAL A 169 20.11 1.11 19.81
C VAL A 169 20.35 -0.35 20.15
N VAL A 170 20.58 -1.17 19.13
CA VAL A 170 20.95 -2.59 19.24
C VAL A 170 22.10 -2.92 18.29
N GLY A 171 22.94 -3.87 18.66
CA GLY A 171 23.97 -4.40 17.76
C GLY A 171 23.35 -5.40 16.77
N VAL A 172 23.92 -5.49 15.57
CA VAL A 172 23.56 -6.54 14.60
C VAL A 172 24.44 -7.77 14.86
N PRO A 173 23.86 -8.91 15.28
CA PRO A 173 24.64 -10.11 15.57
C PRO A 173 25.16 -10.78 14.29
N ALA A 174 26.10 -11.72 14.45
CA ALA A 174 26.61 -12.53 13.36
C ALA A 174 25.48 -13.30 12.65
N GLY A 175 25.58 -13.45 11.32
CA GLY A 175 24.57 -14.12 10.49
C GLY A 175 23.51 -13.19 9.90
N PHE A 176 23.46 -11.90 10.31
CA PHE A 176 22.60 -10.89 9.72
C PHE A 176 23.36 -9.94 8.79
N GLU A 177 22.63 -9.32 7.85
CA GLU A 177 23.17 -8.29 6.97
C GLU A 177 23.59 -7.05 7.79
N GLY A 178 24.87 -6.69 7.69
CA GLY A 178 25.46 -5.61 8.48
C GLY A 178 25.90 -6.04 9.88
N ALA A 179 26.21 -7.32 10.10
CA ALA A 179 26.79 -7.80 11.36
C ALA A 179 27.95 -6.91 11.85
N GLY A 180 27.95 -6.60 13.16
CA GLY A 180 28.91 -5.69 13.78
C GLY A 180 28.53 -4.19 13.68
N SER A 181 27.49 -3.83 12.92
CA SER A 181 26.93 -2.47 12.93
C SER A 181 25.83 -2.31 14.00
N TYR A 182 25.28 -1.10 14.10
CA TYR A 182 24.21 -0.77 15.02
C TYR A 182 22.92 -0.36 14.28
N ARG A 183 21.78 -0.76 14.85
CA ARG A 183 20.44 -0.39 14.40
C ARG A 183 19.73 0.39 15.49
N ALA A 184 18.77 1.21 15.09
CA ALA A 184 17.87 1.91 15.99
C ALA A 184 16.42 1.44 15.76
N TYR A 185 15.81 0.89 16.79
CA TYR A 185 14.41 0.48 16.80
C TYR A 185 13.53 1.58 17.38
N THR A 186 12.40 1.85 16.72
CA THR A 186 11.41 2.81 17.20
C THR A 186 10.02 2.20 17.07
N LEU A 187 9.20 2.33 18.11
CA LEU A 187 7.77 2.06 18.05
C LEU A 187 7.02 3.37 17.93
N LEU A 188 6.14 3.45 16.95
CA LEU A 188 5.32 4.62 16.66
C LEU A 188 3.86 4.27 16.78
N THR A 189 3.04 5.28 17.02
CA THR A 189 1.62 5.21 16.78
C THR A 189 1.22 6.04 15.57
N PHE A 190 0.20 5.58 14.88
CA PHE A 190 -0.34 6.23 13.70
C PHE A 190 -1.86 6.27 13.75
N PHE A 191 -2.43 7.43 13.43
CA PHE A 191 -3.88 7.63 13.35
C PHE A 191 -4.32 7.56 11.89
N GLN A 192 -5.09 6.53 11.56
CA GLN A 192 -5.75 6.38 10.27
C GLN A 192 -7.16 6.98 10.36
N GLY A 193 -7.23 8.31 10.28
CA GLY A 193 -8.47 9.04 10.51
C GLY A 193 -8.84 9.12 12.00
N ALA A 194 -10.14 9.33 12.30
CA ALA A 194 -10.58 9.67 13.65
C ALA A 194 -10.65 8.50 14.64
N GLN A 195 -10.75 7.25 14.15
CA GLN A 195 -11.13 6.10 14.99
C GLN A 195 -10.12 4.96 14.99
N LYS A 196 -9.27 4.87 13.95
CA LYS A 196 -8.31 3.77 13.82
C LYS A 196 -6.93 4.24 14.22
N ARG A 197 -6.38 3.58 15.24
CA ARG A 197 -5.00 3.76 15.69
C ARG A 197 -4.27 2.46 15.47
N SER A 198 -3.05 2.56 14.97
CA SER A 198 -2.17 1.42 14.75
C SER A 198 -0.83 1.67 15.41
N ILE A 199 -0.17 0.59 15.79
CA ILE A 199 1.22 0.62 16.21
C ILE A 199 2.10 0.24 15.01
N TYR A 200 3.20 0.95 14.84
CA TYR A 200 4.17 0.78 13.77
C TYR A 200 5.55 0.53 14.37
N PHE A 201 6.34 -0.26 13.65
CA PHE A 201 7.76 -0.39 13.88
C PHE A 201 8.52 0.39 12.82
N ARG A 202 9.63 1.04 13.21
CA ARG A 202 10.60 1.66 12.31
C ARG A 202 12.00 1.18 12.68
N LEU A 203 12.74 0.76 11.65
CA LEU A 203 14.15 0.42 11.72
C LEU A 203 14.97 1.50 11.01
N ALA A 204 15.99 2.02 11.67
CA ALA A 204 16.99 2.87 11.05
C ALA A 204 18.42 2.35 11.31
N ASP A 205 19.32 2.65 10.38
CA ASP A 205 20.75 2.57 10.61
C ASP A 205 21.13 3.62 11.67
N ASN A 206 21.76 3.19 12.77
CA ASN A 206 22.05 4.11 13.88
C ASN A 206 23.00 5.23 13.45
N ASP A 207 24.04 4.88 12.70
CA ASP A 207 25.15 5.80 12.40
C ASP A 207 24.79 6.81 11.30
N THR A 208 23.90 6.43 10.37
CA THR A 208 23.52 7.29 9.23
C THR A 208 22.12 7.89 9.36
N GLY A 209 21.29 7.39 10.29
CA GLY A 209 19.88 7.75 10.40
C GLY A 209 19.02 7.25 9.24
N ARG A 210 19.58 6.47 8.30
CA ARG A 210 18.84 5.96 7.14
C ARG A 210 17.77 4.97 7.60
N VAL A 211 16.50 5.30 7.36
CA VAL A 211 15.39 4.38 7.62
C VAL A 211 15.44 3.22 6.64
N ARG A 212 15.50 1.99 7.15
CA ARG A 212 15.49 0.75 6.35
C ARG A 212 14.07 0.24 6.13
N SER A 213 13.23 0.29 7.16
CA SER A 213 11.85 -0.19 7.08
C SER A 213 10.93 0.56 8.03
N THR A 214 9.67 0.69 7.64
CA THR A 214 8.58 1.12 8.51
C THR A 214 7.33 0.34 8.11
N PHE A 215 6.66 -0.31 9.08
CA PHE A 215 5.45 -1.08 8.82
C PHE A 215 4.56 -1.19 10.05
N SER A 216 3.26 -1.44 9.81
CA SER A 216 2.26 -1.62 10.86
C SER A 216 2.41 -2.98 11.54
N LEU A 217 2.36 -3.03 12.87
CA LEU A 217 2.23 -4.30 13.60
C LEU A 217 0.76 -4.66 13.87
N GLY A 218 -0.17 -3.72 13.72
CA GLY A 218 -1.61 -3.98 13.87
C GLY A 218 -2.39 -2.78 14.39
N GLU A 219 -3.70 -2.97 14.57
CA GLU A 219 -4.54 -2.05 15.34
C GLU A 219 -4.06 -1.99 16.80
N TYR A 220 -4.17 -0.82 17.43
CA TYR A 220 -3.67 -0.58 18.78
C TYR A 220 -4.67 0.20 19.62
N MET A 221 -5.05 -0.38 20.76
CA MET A 221 -5.83 0.29 21.80
C MET A 221 -4.92 0.84 22.88
N SER A 222 -5.00 2.15 23.13
CA SER A 222 -4.21 2.82 24.17
C SER A 222 -4.72 2.62 25.60
N ILE A 223 -5.62 1.66 25.83
CA ILE A 223 -6.06 1.27 27.18
C ILE A 223 -4.87 0.76 27.99
N ARG A 224 -3.93 0.07 27.32
CA ARG A 224 -2.69 -0.39 27.93
C ARG A 224 -1.49 0.01 27.06
N PRO A 225 -0.38 0.43 27.67
CA PRO A 225 0.86 0.61 26.91
C PRO A 225 1.30 -0.75 26.34
N PRO A 226 1.86 -0.79 25.12
CA PRO A 226 2.44 -2.02 24.58
C PRO A 226 3.66 -2.42 25.42
N GLN A 227 3.81 -3.71 25.68
CA GLN A 227 5.05 -4.24 26.21
C GLN A 227 6.04 -4.40 25.06
N HIS A 228 7.32 -4.13 25.34
CA HIS A 228 8.41 -4.29 24.39
C HIS A 228 9.65 -4.79 25.13
N ILE A 229 10.31 -5.81 24.58
CA ILE A 229 11.54 -6.38 25.14
C ILE A 229 12.49 -6.70 23.99
N ILE A 230 13.78 -6.43 24.17
CA ILE A 230 14.82 -6.87 23.24
C ILE A 230 15.48 -8.10 23.85
N ASP A 231 15.52 -9.20 23.10
CA ASP A 231 16.12 -10.45 23.55
C ASP A 231 17.64 -10.48 23.37
N ASN A 232 18.26 -11.58 23.81
CA ASN A 232 19.70 -11.80 23.67
C ASN A 232 20.20 -11.91 22.21
N GLN A 233 19.31 -12.05 21.23
CA GLN A 233 19.60 -12.07 19.79
C GLN A 233 19.30 -10.72 19.12
N SER A 234 19.07 -9.67 19.91
CA SER A 234 18.68 -8.34 19.44
C SER A 234 17.35 -8.32 18.67
N ARG A 235 16.51 -9.34 18.82
CA ARG A 235 15.15 -9.33 18.28
C ARG A 235 14.25 -8.49 19.16
N LEU A 236 13.39 -7.69 18.54
CA LEU A 236 12.38 -6.91 19.25
C LEU A 236 11.10 -7.73 19.39
N HIS A 237 10.69 -7.94 20.62
CA HIS A 237 9.43 -8.53 21.01
C HIS A 237 8.45 -7.41 21.34
N VAL A 238 7.26 -7.43 20.75
CA VAL A 238 6.20 -6.43 21.00
C VAL A 238 4.89 -7.14 21.28
N LEU A 239 4.30 -6.88 22.43
CA LEU A 239 2.96 -7.34 22.80
C LEU A 239 2.06 -6.12 22.97
N HIS A 240 1.00 -6.03 22.17
CA HIS A 240 0.07 -4.91 22.22
C HIS A 240 -1.39 -5.37 22.15
N MET A 241 -2.26 -4.61 22.80
CA MET A 241 -3.69 -4.84 22.78
C MET A 241 -4.29 -4.27 21.50
N ALA A 242 -4.89 -5.12 20.68
CA ALA A 242 -5.46 -4.73 19.38
C ALA A 242 -6.95 -4.39 19.49
N THR A 243 -7.70 -5.17 20.25
CA THR A 243 -9.13 -4.96 20.57
C THR A 243 -9.37 -5.37 22.04
N PRO A 244 -10.57 -5.15 22.62
CA PRO A 244 -10.89 -5.64 23.96
C PRO A 244 -10.57 -7.14 24.09
N GLN A 245 -9.70 -7.47 25.06
CA GLN A 245 -9.22 -8.82 25.37
C GLN A 245 -8.42 -9.54 24.27
N GLN A 246 -8.05 -8.88 23.17
CA GLN A 246 -7.22 -9.46 22.11
C GLN A 246 -5.88 -8.73 21.99
N TYR A 247 -4.81 -9.51 21.92
CA TYR A 247 -3.44 -9.03 21.85
C TYR A 247 -2.72 -9.63 20.64
N PHE A 248 -1.80 -8.87 20.07
CA PHE A 248 -0.83 -9.37 19.11
C PHE A 248 0.56 -9.34 19.71
N TYR A 249 1.23 -10.49 19.64
CA TYR A 249 2.63 -10.67 19.97
C TYR A 249 3.43 -10.78 18.68
N THR A 250 4.37 -9.87 18.45
CA THR A 250 5.19 -9.82 17.23
C THR A 250 6.66 -9.90 17.60
N ILE A 251 7.42 -10.72 16.87
CA ILE A 251 8.88 -10.81 17.00
C ILE A 251 9.50 -10.27 15.70
N ILE A 252 10.43 -9.32 15.82
CA ILE A 252 11.08 -8.64 14.71
C ILE A 252 12.59 -8.81 14.82
N ASP A 253 13.25 -9.19 13.73
CA ASP A 253 14.70 -9.39 13.69
C ASP A 253 15.50 -8.08 13.49
N PRO A 254 16.83 -8.09 13.68
CA PRO A 254 17.72 -6.95 13.38
C PRO A 254 17.77 -6.46 11.94
N SER A 255 17.25 -7.24 10.99
CA SER A 255 17.07 -6.81 9.61
C SER A 255 15.75 -6.08 9.38
N GLY A 256 14.84 -6.08 10.36
CA GLY A 256 13.53 -5.47 10.29
C GLY A 256 12.48 -6.38 9.66
N ASN A 257 12.69 -7.69 9.64
CA ASN A 257 11.71 -8.68 9.20
C ASN A 257 10.87 -9.17 10.38
N VAL A 258 9.58 -9.40 10.15
CA VAL A 258 8.71 -10.08 11.11
C VAL A 258 9.03 -11.57 11.11
N VAL A 259 9.58 -12.08 12.22
CA VAL A 259 9.86 -13.50 12.43
C VAL A 259 8.56 -14.27 12.69
N SER A 260 7.70 -13.71 13.53
CA SER A 260 6.37 -14.27 13.82
C SER A 260 5.42 -13.20 14.32
N GLN A 261 4.12 -13.45 14.14
CA GLN A 261 3.06 -12.70 14.78
C GLN A 261 1.97 -13.68 15.26
N THR A 262 1.63 -13.63 16.54
CA THR A 262 0.69 -14.55 17.18
C THR A 262 -0.42 -13.76 17.88
N ALA A 263 -1.67 -14.17 17.65
CA ALA A 263 -2.82 -13.63 18.34
C ALA A 263 -3.04 -14.34 19.67
N TYR A 264 -3.28 -13.56 20.73
CA TYR A 264 -3.66 -14.05 22.05
C TYR A 264 -5.00 -13.45 22.49
N ARG A 265 -5.72 -14.19 23.32
CA ARG A 265 -6.92 -13.72 24.03
C ARG A 265 -6.76 -13.85 25.53
N GLU A 266 -7.39 -12.95 26.29
CA GLU A 266 -7.51 -13.12 27.74
C GLU A 266 -8.33 -14.38 28.06
N LYS A 267 -7.98 -15.09 29.15
CA LYS A 267 -8.73 -16.23 29.67
C LYS A 267 -9.09 -15.96 31.12
N GLY A 268 -10.32 -15.49 31.36
CA GLY A 268 -10.74 -15.02 32.68
C GLY A 268 -9.89 -13.84 33.14
N MET A 269 -9.20 -13.98 34.27
CA MET A 269 -8.25 -12.96 34.77
C MET A 269 -6.83 -13.12 34.19
N SER A 270 -6.55 -14.22 33.48
CA SER A 270 -5.22 -14.47 32.90
C SER A 270 -5.05 -13.68 31.61
N ARG A 271 -4.11 -12.75 31.63
CA ARG A 271 -3.78 -11.88 30.50
C ARG A 271 -2.44 -12.26 29.90
N PRO A 272 -2.25 -12.12 28.59
CA PRO A 272 -0.93 -12.27 27.98
C PRO A 272 0.01 -11.19 28.50
N GLU A 273 1.17 -11.60 29.00
CA GLU A 273 2.27 -10.73 29.40
C GLU A 273 3.60 -11.36 28.97
N MET A 274 4.52 -10.54 28.50
CA MET A 274 5.88 -10.98 28.16
C MET A 274 6.73 -11.08 29.42
N VAL A 275 7.49 -12.15 29.51
CA VAL A 275 8.51 -12.36 30.55
C VAL A 275 9.83 -12.75 29.92
N THR A 276 10.92 -12.38 30.60
CA THR A 276 12.27 -12.73 30.20
C THR A 276 12.86 -13.70 31.21
N ASN A 277 13.45 -14.78 30.72
CA ASN A 277 14.17 -15.72 31.59
C ASN A 277 15.63 -15.27 31.84
N ALA A 278 16.36 -16.03 32.65
CA ALA A 278 17.75 -15.70 32.99
C ALA A 278 18.72 -15.72 31.78
N SER A 279 18.38 -16.43 30.69
CA SER A 279 19.20 -16.45 29.47
C SER A 279 18.89 -15.29 28.52
N GLY A 280 17.91 -14.43 28.85
CA GLY A 280 17.49 -13.31 28.01
C GLY A 280 16.51 -13.68 26.90
N GLU A 281 15.93 -14.89 26.95
CA GLU A 281 14.86 -15.31 26.05
C GLU A 281 13.51 -14.77 26.54
N VAL A 282 12.67 -14.36 25.59
CA VAL A 282 11.36 -13.75 25.87
C VAL A 282 10.24 -14.71 25.50
N THR A 283 9.34 -14.96 26.43
CA THR A 283 8.13 -15.78 26.24
C THR A 283 6.89 -15.03 26.69
N VAL A 284 5.72 -15.47 26.23
CA VAL A 284 4.43 -14.93 26.67
C VAL A 284 3.83 -15.90 27.70
N MET A 285 3.50 -15.38 28.88
CA MET A 285 2.73 -16.09 29.89
C MET A 285 1.30 -15.54 29.97
N GLY A 286 0.36 -16.42 30.28
CA GLY A 286 -1.05 -16.08 30.42
C GLY A 286 -1.79 -15.88 29.10
N GLY A 287 -3.12 -15.76 29.20
CA GLY A 287 -4.01 -15.81 28.05
C GLY A 287 -3.95 -17.15 27.29
N VAL A 288 -4.52 -17.16 26.09
CA VAL A 288 -4.52 -18.32 25.17
C VAL A 288 -4.31 -17.87 23.73
N SER A 289 -3.47 -18.58 22.98
CA SER A 289 -3.34 -18.43 21.54
C SER A 289 -4.29 -19.35 20.76
N GLU A 290 -4.41 -19.20 19.44
CA GLU A 290 -5.15 -20.16 18.61
C GLU A 290 -4.51 -21.55 18.60
N GLN A 291 -3.17 -21.62 18.56
CA GLN A 291 -2.44 -22.88 18.68
C GLN A 291 -2.72 -23.58 20.02
N ASP A 292 -2.91 -22.78 21.08
CA ASP A 292 -3.29 -23.30 22.39
C ASP A 292 -4.68 -23.92 22.41
N LEU A 293 -5.60 -23.43 21.60
CA LEU A 293 -6.96 -23.97 21.51
C LEU A 293 -7.02 -25.19 20.59
N ALA A 294 -6.09 -25.30 19.63
CA ALA A 294 -5.99 -26.41 18.69
C ALA A 294 -5.24 -27.64 19.27
N THR A 295 -4.50 -27.48 20.37
CA THR A 295 -3.81 -28.58 21.07
C THR A 295 -4.72 -29.18 22.15
N PRO A 296 -5.02 -30.50 22.13
CA PRO A 296 -5.89 -31.15 23.11
C PRO A 296 -5.42 -30.91 24.55
N TYR A 297 -6.38 -30.76 25.47
CA TYR A 297 -6.11 -30.49 26.89
C TYR A 297 -5.16 -31.51 27.53
N GLU A 298 -5.28 -32.78 27.14
CA GLU A 298 -4.46 -33.89 27.65
C GLU A 298 -2.97 -33.70 27.33
N GLU A 299 -2.61 -33.35 26.10
CA GLU A 299 -1.20 -33.16 25.70
C GLU A 299 -0.50 -32.01 26.44
N LYS A 300 -1.24 -30.98 26.85
CA LYS A 300 -0.69 -29.85 27.61
C LYS A 300 -0.42 -30.18 29.07
N GLU A 301 -1.30 -30.94 29.71
CA GLU A 301 -1.05 -31.40 31.08
C GLU A 301 0.09 -32.40 31.14
N PHE A 302 0.15 -33.35 30.20
CA PHE A 302 1.26 -34.31 30.12
C PHE A 302 2.62 -33.63 29.96
N ARG A 303 2.74 -32.55 29.17
CA ARG A 303 3.99 -31.78 29.04
C ARG A 303 4.38 -31.05 30.33
N LYS A 304 3.43 -30.41 31.02
CA LYS A 304 3.69 -29.71 32.28
C LYS A 304 4.09 -30.64 33.43
N LEU A 305 3.54 -31.87 33.46
CA LEU A 305 3.86 -32.88 34.48
C LEU A 305 5.19 -33.60 34.21
N SER A 306 5.65 -33.65 32.96
CA SER A 306 6.89 -34.35 32.57
C SER A 306 8.15 -33.47 32.57
N GLU A 307 8.01 -32.14 32.60
CA GLU A 307 9.13 -31.22 32.82
C GLU A 307 9.61 -31.28 34.28
N ARG A 308 10.55 -32.18 34.57
CA ARG A 308 11.24 -32.24 35.86
C ARG A 308 12.25 -31.09 35.96
N PRO A 309 12.32 -30.35 37.08
CA PRO A 309 13.28 -29.26 37.24
C PRO A 309 14.72 -29.78 37.12
N PRO A 310 15.63 -29.05 36.43
CA PRO A 310 17.04 -29.43 36.38
C PRO A 310 17.66 -29.27 37.77
N GLY A 311 18.24 -30.35 38.33
CA GLY A 311 19.10 -30.26 39.52
C GLY A 311 18.84 -31.22 40.68
N LEU A 312 18.01 -32.26 40.56
CA LEU A 312 17.90 -33.27 41.62
C LEU A 312 18.96 -34.39 41.42
N PRO A 313 19.82 -34.67 42.42
CA PRO A 313 20.77 -35.78 42.32
C PRO A 313 20.03 -37.11 42.26
N ALA A 314 20.49 -38.00 41.38
CA ALA A 314 19.97 -39.35 41.27
C ALA A 314 20.35 -40.14 42.54
N SER A 315 19.33 -40.66 43.23
CA SER A 315 19.43 -41.71 44.23
C SER A 315 19.50 -43.08 43.57
#